data_AF-A0A497YFY7-F1
#
_entry.id   AF-A0A497YFY7-F1
#
_cell.length_a   1.000
_cell.length_b   1.000
_cell.length_c   1.000
_cell.angle_alpha   90.00
_cell.angle_beta   90.00
_cell.angle_gamma   90.00
#
_symmetry.space_group_name_H-M   'P 1'
#
loop_
_entity.id
_entity.type
_entity.pdbx_description
1 polymer ?
#
loop_
_entity_poly.entity_id
_entity_poly.type
_entity_poly.pdbx_seq_one_letter_code
_entity_poly.pdbx_strand_id
1 'polypeptide(L)'
;MKFKDFLSSIGIGSIKVDTVVERPHLEEGETLNGTVYLDGGSGDQEIDYIELQVIRLVEDYREDSDFDFYETPVAKQSLEFAGAVKSKNTVMQQFEIVPDERWVLENVNAKLILRTIVHVKNGVDVQDEDEITYGKIDS
;
A
#
# COMPACT_ATOMS: atom_id res chain seq x y z
N MET A 1 17.22 11.98 2.79
CA MET A 1 16.10 12.80 3.29
C MET A 1 14.84 12.02 2.99
N LYS A 2 14.05 11.64 4.01
CA LYS A 2 12.83 10.84 3.82
C LYS A 2 11.66 11.80 3.55
N PHE A 3 11.23 11.91 2.30
CA PHE A 3 9.94 12.52 1.97
C PHE A 3 8.88 11.44 2.19
N LYS A 4 8.39 11.34 3.43
CA LYS A 4 7.14 10.64 3.74
C LYS A 4 6.05 11.72 3.65
N ASP A 5 5.66 12.07 2.43
CA ASP A 5 4.51 12.95 2.21
C ASP A 5 3.25 12.15 2.51
N PHE A 6 2.83 12.28 3.75
CA PHE A 6 1.70 11.61 4.36
C PHE A 6 0.39 12.14 3.73
N LEU A 7 -0.08 11.49 2.67
CA LEU A 7 -1.44 11.70 2.14
C LEU A 7 -2.49 10.81 2.82
N SER A 8 -2.21 10.21 3.98
CA SER A 8 -3.26 9.59 4.79
C SER A 8 -3.91 10.63 5.70
N SER A 9 -4.79 11.46 5.14
CA SER A 9 -5.69 12.27 5.98
C SER A 9 -6.96 12.67 5.26
N ILE A 10 -7.87 11.73 5.01
CA ILE A 10 -9.28 12.11 4.83
C ILE A 10 -10.17 11.25 5.72
N GLY A 11 -10.61 11.87 6.81
CA GLY A 11 -11.62 11.35 7.73
C GLY A 11 -11.31 11.77 9.16
N ILE A 12 -11.69 12.98 9.56
CA ILE A 12 -11.63 13.41 10.96
C ILE A 12 -12.47 12.41 11.78
N GLY A 13 -11.82 11.64 12.65
CA GLY A 13 -12.47 10.61 13.48
C GLY A 13 -12.63 9.22 12.85
N SER A 14 -12.15 9.02 11.62
CA SER A 14 -12.12 7.71 10.95
C SER A 14 -10.98 6.82 11.45
N ILE A 15 -11.05 5.53 11.09
CA ILE A 15 -9.95 4.58 11.26
C ILE A 15 -8.69 5.07 10.53
N LYS A 16 -7.51 4.79 11.06
CA LYS A 16 -6.24 5.03 10.37
C LYS A 16 -5.62 3.71 9.97
N VAL A 17 -4.95 3.71 8.84
CA VAL A 17 -4.15 2.60 8.34
C VAL A 17 -2.70 3.04 8.22
N ASP A 18 -1.78 2.18 8.66
CA ASP A 18 -0.34 2.30 8.47
C ASP A 18 0.20 0.91 8.14
N THR A 19 0.96 0.79 7.06
CA THR A 19 1.55 -0.46 6.61
C THR A 19 3.03 -0.45 7.00
N VAL A 20 3.49 -1.57 7.56
CA VAL A 20 4.91 -1.75 7.88
C VAL A 20 5.41 -2.97 7.13
N VAL A 21 6.20 -2.71 6.11
CA VAL A 21 6.93 -3.73 5.36
C VAL A 21 8.17 -4.15 6.15
N GLU A 22 8.37 -5.46 6.35
CA GLU A 22 9.52 -5.97 7.10
C GLU A 22 10.85 -5.72 6.37
N ARG A 23 10.86 -5.95 5.05
CA ARG A 23 12.00 -5.70 4.16
C ARG A 23 11.51 -4.95 2.91
N PRO A 24 11.71 -3.63 2.83
CA PRO A 24 11.28 -2.85 1.66
C PRO A 24 12.15 -3.12 0.42
N HIS A 25 13.33 -3.71 0.60
CA HIS A 25 14.21 -4.15 -0.49
C HIS A 25 14.19 -5.68 -0.56
N LEU A 26 13.65 -6.20 -1.66
CA LEU A 26 13.52 -7.62 -1.92
C LEU A 26 14.49 -8.07 -3.01
N GLU A 27 15.13 -9.22 -2.80
CA GLU A 27 15.85 -9.95 -3.84
C GLU A 27 14.94 -10.96 -4.55
N GLU A 28 15.38 -11.44 -5.72
CA GLU A 28 14.65 -12.45 -6.47
C GLU A 28 14.45 -13.72 -5.64
N GLY A 29 13.20 -14.19 -5.57
CA GLY A 29 12.82 -15.33 -4.73
C GLY A 29 12.48 -14.99 -3.28
N GLU A 30 12.65 -13.74 -2.84
CA GLU A 30 12.10 -13.28 -1.56
C GLU A 30 10.61 -12.96 -1.67
N THR A 31 9.96 -12.89 -0.50
CA THR A 31 8.53 -12.61 -0.39
C THR A 31 8.31 -11.30 0.36
N LEU A 32 7.36 -10.49 -0.13
CA LEU A 32 6.97 -9.25 0.53
C LEU A 32 6.10 -9.58 1.73
N ASN A 33 6.64 -9.33 2.91
CA ASN A 33 6.00 -9.57 4.19
C ASN A 33 5.84 -8.25 4.94
N GLY A 34 4.75 -8.13 5.68
CA GLY A 34 4.49 -6.96 6.49
C GLY A 34 3.27 -7.09 7.38
N THR A 35 2.99 -6.01 8.10
CA THR A 35 1.82 -5.89 8.96
C THR A 35 1.08 -4.60 8.61
N VAL A 36 -0.22 -4.72 8.36
CA VAL A 36 -1.15 -3.59 8.29
C VAL A 36 -1.65 -3.32 9.70
N TYR A 37 -1.41 -2.10 10.18
CA TYR A 37 -1.91 -1.58 11.45
C TYR A 37 -3.16 -0.76 11.21
N LEU A 38 -4.21 -1.11 11.94
CA LEU A 38 -5.52 -0.48 11.88
C LEU A 38 -5.83 0.17 13.22
N ASP A 39 -5.73 1.49 13.30
CA ASP A 39 -6.01 2.24 14.52
C ASP A 39 -7.44 2.79 14.51
N GLY A 40 -8.25 2.28 15.44
CA GLY A 40 -9.63 2.71 15.58
C GLY A 40 -9.77 4.19 15.92
N GLY A 41 -10.61 4.88 15.15
CA GLY A 41 -10.90 6.30 15.31
C GLY A 41 -11.80 6.62 16.51
N SER A 42 -12.70 7.58 16.33
CA SER A 42 -13.58 8.09 17.40
C SER A 42 -14.80 7.19 17.70
N GLY A 43 -15.03 6.17 16.88
CA GLY A 43 -16.10 5.20 17.02
C GLY A 43 -15.71 3.85 16.42
N ASP A 44 -16.50 2.83 16.74
CA ASP A 44 -16.33 1.47 16.21
C ASP A 44 -16.66 1.43 14.72
N GLN A 45 -15.82 0.76 13.93
CA GLN A 45 -15.96 0.67 12.47
C GLN A 45 -15.86 -0.78 12.01
N GLU A 46 -16.83 -1.20 11.20
CA GLU A 46 -16.80 -2.50 10.53
C GLU A 46 -15.97 -2.39 9.24
N ILE A 47 -15.06 -3.34 9.05
CA ILE A 47 -14.20 -3.42 7.86
C ILE A 47 -14.74 -4.54 6.99
N ASP A 48 -14.94 -4.28 5.70
CA ASP A 48 -15.36 -5.30 4.74
C ASP A 48 -14.16 -6.18 4.35
N TYR A 49 -13.07 -5.56 3.88
CA TYR A 49 -11.81 -6.24 3.55
C TYR A 49 -10.65 -5.24 3.45
N ILE A 50 -9.42 -5.76 3.45
CA ILE A 50 -8.22 -5.00 3.13
C ILE A 50 -7.75 -5.42 1.74
N GLU A 51 -7.45 -4.45 0.89
CA GLU A 51 -6.90 -4.65 -0.43
C GLU A 51 -5.45 -4.17 -0.47
N LEU A 52 -4.55 -5.08 -0.87
CA LEU A 52 -3.14 -4.78 -1.11
C LEU A 52 -2.90 -4.80 -2.61
N GLN A 53 -2.33 -3.72 -3.14
CA GLN A 53 -1.90 -3.63 -4.53
C GLN A 53 -0.42 -3.32 -4.58
N VAL A 54 0.32 -4.02 -5.44
CA VAL A 54 1.65 -3.57 -5.83
C VAL A 54 1.54 -2.92 -7.19
N ILE A 55 1.97 -1.67 -7.26
CA ILE A 55 1.79 -0.78 -8.40
C ILE A 55 3.17 -0.39 -8.91
N ARG A 56 3.40 -0.59 -10.19
CA ARG A 56 4.51 0.02 -10.89
C ARG A 56 4.10 1.44 -11.29
N LEU A 57 4.75 2.44 -10.69
CA LEU A 57 4.60 3.84 -11.07
C LEU A 57 5.76 4.21 -11.99
N VAL A 58 5.47 4.72 -13.19
CA VAL A 58 6.48 5.21 -14.13
C VAL A 58 6.33 6.72 -14.28
N GLU A 59 7.36 7.47 -13.91
CA GLU A 59 7.41 8.92 -14.16
C GLU A 59 7.81 9.16 -15.62
N ASP A 60 6.91 9.75 -16.39
CA ASP A 60 7.07 10.05 -17.82
C ASP A 60 6.49 11.44 -18.07
N TYR A 61 7.32 12.45 -17.79
CA TYR A 61 7.00 13.84 -18.05
C TYR A 61 6.80 14.05 -19.56
N ARG A 62 5.59 14.45 -19.94
CA ARG A 62 5.29 14.88 -21.31
C ARG A 62 4.77 16.30 -21.30
N GLU A 63 5.33 17.14 -22.16
CA GLU A 63 5.00 18.56 -22.27
C GLU A 63 3.54 18.81 -22.69
N ASP A 64 2.83 17.77 -23.16
CA ASP A 64 1.44 17.79 -23.63
C ASP A 64 0.45 16.98 -22.76
N SER A 65 0.89 16.46 -21.60
CA SER A 65 0.07 15.64 -20.69
C SER A 65 -0.21 16.38 -19.38
N ASP A 66 -1.46 16.33 -18.91
CA ASP A 66 -1.84 16.81 -17.57
C ASP A 66 -1.36 15.86 -16.44
N PHE A 67 -0.83 14.69 -16.80
CA PHE A 67 -0.32 13.68 -15.88
C PHE A 67 1.13 13.32 -16.20
N ASP A 68 1.98 13.37 -15.18
CA ASP A 68 3.42 13.11 -15.26
C ASP A 68 3.78 11.64 -14.94
N PHE A 69 2.78 10.78 -14.71
CA PHE A 69 3.01 9.40 -14.28
C PHE A 69 1.96 8.40 -14.79
N TYR A 70 2.38 7.14 -14.92
CA TYR A 70 1.53 6.00 -15.26
C TYR A 70 1.58 4.95 -14.15
N GLU A 71 0.41 4.55 -13.63
CA GLU A 71 0.26 3.46 -12.66
C GLU A 71 -0.13 2.16 -13.36
N THR A 72 0.55 1.07 -13.04
CA THR A 72 0.18 -0.28 -13.49
C THR A 72 0.18 -1.24 -12.31
N PRO A 73 -0.97 -1.78 -11.88
CA PRO A 73 -1.02 -2.84 -10.87
C PRO A 73 -0.33 -4.10 -11.38
N VAL A 74 0.70 -4.55 -10.66
CA VAL A 74 1.47 -5.78 -10.94
C VAL A 74 1.13 -6.91 -9.98
N ALA A 75 0.56 -6.61 -8.82
CA ALA A 75 -0.08 -7.59 -7.94
C ALA A 75 -1.31 -7.00 -7.26
N LYS A 76 -2.25 -7.87 -6.91
CA LYS A 76 -3.44 -7.52 -6.11
C LYS A 76 -3.82 -8.71 -5.23
N GLN A 77 -4.04 -8.44 -3.95
CA GLN A 77 -4.47 -9.42 -2.95
C GLN A 77 -5.55 -8.80 -2.07
N SER A 78 -6.62 -9.54 -1.79
CA SER A 78 -7.64 -9.15 -0.83
C SER A 78 -7.50 -10.00 0.42
N LEU A 79 -7.50 -9.36 1.58
CA LEU A 79 -7.46 -10.00 2.89
C LEU A 79 -8.84 -9.84 3.54
N GLU A 80 -9.47 -10.97 3.81
CA GLU A 80 -10.71 -11.01 4.59
C GLU A 80 -10.44 -10.51 6.00
N PHE A 81 -11.29 -9.60 6.49
CA PHE A 81 -11.16 -9.06 7.84
C PHE A 81 -12.35 -9.49 8.70
N ALA A 82 -12.09 -10.34 9.70
CA ALA A 82 -13.12 -10.82 10.59
C ALA A 82 -13.34 -9.86 11.77
N GLY A 83 -14.28 -8.93 11.62
CA GLY A 83 -14.83 -8.16 12.74
C GLY A 83 -14.78 -6.64 12.57
N ALA A 84 -14.83 -5.93 13.70
CA ALA A 84 -14.82 -4.48 13.76
C ALA A 84 -13.59 -3.97 14.49
N VAL A 85 -13.04 -2.85 14.02
CA VAL A 85 -11.99 -2.12 14.74
C VAL A 85 -12.67 -1.18 15.73
N LYS A 86 -12.49 -1.47 17.02
CA LYS A 86 -13.06 -0.68 18.11
C LYS A 86 -12.34 0.65 18.28
N SER A 87 -13.06 1.67 18.75
CA SER A 87 -12.48 2.99 19.02
C SER A 87 -11.25 2.91 19.93
N LYS A 88 -10.17 3.61 19.55
CA LYS A 88 -8.90 3.68 20.28
C LYS A 88 -8.19 2.34 20.50
N ASN A 89 -8.58 1.31 19.75
CA ASN A 89 -7.88 0.03 19.74
C ASN A 89 -7.16 -0.16 18.42
N THR A 90 -6.02 -0.84 18.47
CA THR A 90 -5.25 -1.20 17.29
C THR A 90 -5.49 -2.67 16.94
N VAL A 91 -5.74 -2.95 15.67
CA VAL A 91 -5.76 -4.32 15.12
C VAL A 91 -4.61 -4.47 14.14
N MET A 92 -4.01 -5.66 14.11
CA MET A 92 -2.89 -5.99 13.24
C MET A 92 -3.32 -7.10 12.29
N GLN A 93 -3.06 -6.91 11.00
CA GLN A 93 -3.25 -7.92 9.98
C GLN A 93 -1.93 -8.16 9.23
N GLN A 94 -1.40 -9.37 9.36
CA GLN A 94 -0.19 -9.77 8.62
C GLN A 94 -0.54 -10.11 7.18
N PHE A 95 0.40 -9.86 6.28
CA PHE A 95 0.27 -10.19 4.86
C PHE A 95 1.57 -10.74 4.28
N GLU A 96 1.40 -11.49 3.19
CA GLU A 96 2.47 -12.08 2.41
C GLU A 96 2.08 -12.00 0.92
N ILE A 97 2.96 -11.42 0.09
CA ILE A 97 2.80 -11.36 -1.36
C ILE A 97 4.07 -11.88 -2.02
N VAL A 98 3.92 -12.93 -2.84
CA VAL A 98 5.00 -13.49 -3.63
C VAL A 98 5.16 -12.66 -4.92
N PRO A 99 6.33 -12.03 -5.15
CA PRO A 99 6.61 -11.32 -6.38
C PRO A 99 6.57 -12.24 -7.61
N ASP A 100 6.23 -11.66 -8.76
CA ASP A 100 6.39 -12.29 -10.07
C ASP A 100 7.25 -11.44 -11.01
N GLU A 101 7.44 -11.89 -12.24
CA GLU A 101 8.27 -11.21 -13.25
C GLU A 101 7.87 -9.75 -13.52
N ARG A 102 6.62 -9.36 -13.25
CA ARG A 102 6.12 -7.99 -13.52
C ARG A 102 6.63 -6.97 -12.51
N TRP A 103 7.20 -7.42 -11.40
CA TRP A 103 7.80 -6.55 -10.38
C TRP A 103 9.18 -6.06 -10.81
N VAL A 104 9.82 -6.72 -11.77
CA VAL A 104 11.11 -6.29 -12.30
C VAL A 104 10.94 -4.95 -13.03
N LEU A 105 11.73 -3.96 -12.63
CA LEU A 105 11.71 -2.64 -13.21
C LEU A 105 12.77 -2.55 -14.33
N GLU A 106 12.33 -2.34 -15.56
CA GLU A 106 13.22 -2.14 -16.72
C GLU A 106 13.54 -0.65 -16.95
N ASN A 107 12.77 0.25 -16.35
CA ASN A 107 12.88 1.70 -16.52
C ASN A 107 13.42 2.32 -15.23
N VAL A 108 14.49 3.10 -15.34
CA VAL A 108 15.13 3.82 -14.21
C VAL A 108 14.22 4.85 -13.54
N ASN A 109 13.18 5.32 -14.25
CA ASN A 109 12.17 6.25 -13.73
C ASN A 109 10.94 5.52 -13.16
N ALA A 110 10.98 4.18 -13.09
CA ALA A 110 9.92 3.40 -12.48
C ALA A 110 10.23 3.11 -11.01
N LYS A 111 9.19 3.02 -10.19
CA LYS A 111 9.24 2.55 -8.80
C LYS A 111 8.07 1.61 -8.51
N LEU A 112 8.23 0.77 -7.49
CA LEU A 112 7.13 -0.06 -6.99
C LEU A 112 6.55 0.57 -5.73
N ILE A 113 5.22 0.68 -5.69
CA ILE A 113 4.45 1.17 -4.57
C ILE A 113 3.54 0.05 -4.08
N LEU A 114 3.65 -0.29 -2.79
CA LEU A 114 2.63 -1.06 -2.09
C LEU A 114 1.54 -0.09 -1.64
N ARG A 115 0.35 -0.21 -2.23
CA ARG A 115 -0.85 0.53 -1.83
C ARG A 115 -1.74 -0.39 -1.00
N THR A 116 -2.03 0.03 0.22
CA THR A 116 -2.97 -0.63 1.13
C THR A 116 -4.25 0.19 1.15
N ILE A 117 -5.39 -0.45 0.87
CA ILE A 117 -6.72 0.16 0.93
C ILE A 117 -7.56 -0.64 1.91
N VAL A 118 -8.18 0.04 2.87
CA VAL A 118 -9.08 -0.57 3.85
C VAL A 118 -10.49 -0.16 3.48
N HIS A 119 -11.30 -1.14 3.07
CA HIS A 119 -12.69 -0.89 2.71
C HIS A 119 -13.55 -0.89 3.97
N VAL A 120 -14.10 0.28 4.30
CA VAL A 120 -14.88 0.49 5.52
C VAL A 120 -16.36 0.39 5.19
N LYS A 121 -17.06 -0.51 5.87
CA LYS A 121 -18.47 -0.76 5.62
C LYS A 121 -19.32 0.47 5.93
N ASN A 122 -20.06 0.96 4.94
CA ASN A 122 -20.84 2.20 5.02
C ASN A 122 -19.99 3.43 5.43
N GLY A 123 -18.67 3.37 5.22
CA GLY A 123 -17.71 4.40 5.60
C GLY A 123 -16.99 4.99 4.39
N VAL A 124 -15.91 5.71 4.69
CA VAL A 124 -14.95 6.18 3.69
C VAL A 124 -13.74 5.27 3.78
N ASP A 125 -13.33 4.73 2.63
CA ASP A 125 -12.13 3.91 2.55
C ASP A 125 -10.90 4.73 2.93
N VAL A 126 -9.97 4.08 3.61
CA VAL A 126 -8.69 4.69 3.98
C VAL A 126 -7.56 3.98 3.29
N GLN A 127 -6.49 4.71 2.98
CA GLN A 127 -5.37 4.16 2.24
C GLN A 127 -4.03 4.61 2.80
N ASP A 128 -3.02 3.81 2.50
CA ASP A 128 -1.62 4.04 2.81
C ASP A 128 -0.75 3.53 1.65
N GLU A 129 0.44 4.13 1.48
CA GLU A 129 1.37 3.81 0.39
C GLU A 129 2.81 3.75 0.90
N ASP A 130 3.49 2.64 0.59
CA ASP A 130 4.92 2.45 0.87
C ASP A 130 5.69 2.14 -0.42
N GLU A 131 6.87 2.72 -0.57
CA GLU A 131 7.78 2.37 -1.66
C GLU A 131 8.55 1.09 -1.32
N ILE A 132 8.63 0.17 -2.29
CA ILE A 132 9.40 -1.07 -2.22
C ILE A 132 10.30 -1.22 -3.44
N THR A 133 11.30 -2.10 -3.37
CA THR A 133 12.15 -2.46 -4.51
C THR A 133 12.26 -3.97 -4.65
N TYR A 134 12.36 -4.46 -5.89
CA TYR A 134 12.51 -5.88 -6.18
C TYR A 134 13.65 -6.11 -7.19
N GLY A 135 14.57 -7.00 -6.85
CA GLY A 135 15.74 -7.32 -7.66
C GLY A 135 16.84 -6.26 -7.57
N LYS A 136 17.83 -6.35 -8.47
CA LYS A 136 18.92 -5.39 -8.57
C LYS A 136 18.51 -4.22 -9.45
N ILE A 137 18.60 -3.01 -8.92
CA ILE A 137 18.67 -1.81 -9.74
C ILE A 137 20.10 -1.75 -10.28
N ASP A 138 20.34 -2.36 -11.44
CA ASP A 138 21.63 -2.19 -12.11
C ASP A 138 21.81 -0.68 -12.40
N SER A 139 22.77 -0.08 -11.71
CA SER A 139 23.18 1.33 -11.84
C SER A 139 24.15 1.53 -12.99
#